data_AF-A0A8T6LAF3-F1
#
_entry.id   AF-A0A8T6LAF3-F1
#
_cell.length_a   1.000
_cell.length_b   1.000
_cell.length_c   1.000
_cell.angle_alpha   90.00
_cell.angle_beta   90.00
_cell.angle_gamma   90.00
#
_symmetry.space_group_name_H-M   'P 1'
#
loop_
_entity.id
_entity.type
_entity.pdbx_description
1 polymer ?
#
loop_
_entity_poly.entity_id
_entity_poly.type
_entity_poly.pdbx_seq_one_letter_code
_entity_poly.pdbx_strand_id
1 'polypeptide(L)'
;MSNAARWTREFSTTSSFADDLGCLGAWVGPRTGPTQRTQGQKEDYVLRRVLVALRRQGRLNFPFTVHASERPDFVIAEASGSWGLEVTEAGSEWFQEKMTYWETSPPTTYSPMSSDDVVKEVRRAIEKKNAKYDKGGYQNSGMKYCNLAVYDNTHSFTTGHDAIARINDASLRGRFQQVFFVRDQKVYMDVLCNLSNQLEFEDITNDYSIDFAEWVREQVNLLHTGDMTRLDVEQLIEELSELARSQRRALRSHLQNLLLHLLKWRFQPDRSGPSWQGSIDNARDKINDLLMESPSIKDEFADIRKWYLRARRNAAREMGLSIEDLPETCPFDLDSEVLAEDWLPTSTAREGG
;
A
#
# COMPACT_ATOMS: atom_id res chain seq x y z
N MET A 1 -0.25 26.90 -14.44
CA MET A 1 0.86 25.93 -14.35
C MET A 1 0.28 24.71 -13.66
N SER A 2 0.25 23.55 -14.31
CA SER A 2 -0.37 22.34 -13.75
C SER A 2 0.39 21.92 -12.49
N ASN A 3 -0.26 21.99 -11.34
CA ASN A 3 0.22 21.31 -10.13
C ASN A 3 0.14 19.81 -10.38
N ALA A 4 1.27 19.21 -10.77
CA ALA A 4 1.42 17.77 -10.85
C ALA A 4 1.25 17.18 -9.44
N ALA A 5 0.53 16.06 -9.33
CA ALA A 5 0.38 15.35 -8.07
C ALA A 5 1.75 14.98 -7.49
N ARG A 6 1.95 15.15 -6.17
CA ARG A 6 3.20 14.76 -5.47
C ARG A 6 3.53 13.29 -5.71
N TRP A 7 2.49 12.45 -5.69
CA TRP A 7 2.51 11.06 -6.08
C TRP A 7 1.08 10.61 -6.43
N THR A 8 0.95 9.52 -7.17
CA THR A 8 -0.33 8.85 -7.45
C THR A 8 -0.18 7.37 -7.18
N ARG A 9 -1.20 6.75 -6.58
CA ARG A 9 -1.19 5.33 -6.22
C ARG A 9 -2.55 4.70 -6.48
N GLU A 10 -2.55 3.57 -7.16
CA GLU A 10 -3.75 2.77 -7.43
C GLU A 10 -3.89 1.69 -6.36
N PHE A 11 -5.13 1.45 -5.94
CA PHE A 11 -5.53 0.39 -5.04
C PHE A 11 -6.44 -0.54 -5.82
N SER A 12 -5.97 -1.76 -6.07
CA SER A 12 -6.56 -2.68 -7.03
C SER A 12 -7.37 -3.78 -6.35
N THR A 13 -8.12 -4.55 -7.15
CA THR A 13 -8.79 -5.78 -6.70
C THR A 13 -7.91 -7.03 -6.88
N THR A 14 -6.69 -6.86 -7.40
CA THR A 14 -5.80 -7.95 -7.84
C THR A 14 -4.53 -8.09 -6.99
N SER A 15 -4.30 -7.15 -6.08
CA SER A 15 -3.22 -7.09 -5.09
C SER A 15 -3.85 -6.92 -3.71
N SER A 16 -3.09 -7.24 -2.65
CA SER A 16 -3.56 -6.98 -1.29
C SER A 16 -3.52 -5.47 -1.00
N PHE A 17 -4.37 -5.02 -0.08
CA PHE A 17 -4.37 -3.62 0.34
C PHE A 17 -3.04 -3.19 0.97
N ALA A 18 -2.36 -4.09 1.69
CA ALA A 18 -1.03 -3.84 2.23
C ALA A 18 0.05 -3.69 1.15
N ASP A 19 0.00 -4.50 0.08
CA ASP A 19 0.92 -4.36 -1.06
C ASP A 19 0.73 -3.02 -1.76
N ASP A 20 -0.52 -2.63 -1.99
CA ASP A 20 -0.86 -1.35 -2.61
C ASP A 20 -0.38 -0.19 -1.73
N LEU A 21 -0.51 -0.28 -0.41
CA LEU A 21 0.04 0.70 0.54
C LEU A 21 1.57 0.73 0.57
N GLY A 22 2.25 -0.41 0.50
CA GLY A 22 3.70 -0.52 0.68
C GLY A 22 4.20 0.30 1.88
N CYS A 23 5.24 1.12 1.67
CA CYS A 23 5.80 2.00 2.71
C CYS A 23 5.02 3.33 2.94
N LEU A 24 3.95 3.59 2.19
CA LEU A 24 3.23 4.87 2.26
C LEU A 24 2.63 5.10 3.65
N GLY A 25 3.09 6.14 4.34
CA GLY A 25 2.53 6.51 5.65
C GLY A 25 2.75 5.47 6.75
N ALA A 26 3.64 4.49 6.54
CA ALA A 26 3.96 3.47 7.53
C ALA A 26 4.58 4.10 8.80
N TRP A 27 5.38 5.15 8.62
CA TRP A 27 6.05 5.86 9.71
C TRP A 27 6.25 7.34 9.38
N VAL A 28 6.44 8.15 10.43
CA VAL A 28 6.72 9.59 10.36
C VAL A 28 8.13 9.85 10.86
N GLY A 29 8.98 10.43 10.01
CA GLY A 29 10.39 10.74 10.31
C GLY A 29 10.62 11.60 11.55
N PRO A 30 11.80 11.54 12.19
CA PRO A 30 12.13 12.45 13.28
C PRO A 30 12.07 13.91 12.78
N ARG A 31 11.86 14.85 13.69
CA ARG A 31 11.86 16.26 13.32
C ARG A 31 13.28 16.71 12.99
N THR A 32 13.42 17.48 11.92
CA THR A 32 14.67 18.18 11.55
C THR A 32 14.62 19.67 11.87
N GLY A 33 13.49 20.14 12.41
CA GLY A 33 13.30 21.52 12.86
C GLY A 33 11.90 21.72 13.44
N PRO A 34 11.56 22.96 13.84
CA PRO A 34 10.27 23.27 14.46
C PRO A 34 9.05 22.93 13.59
N THR A 35 9.23 22.91 12.27
CA THR A 35 8.17 22.71 11.27
C THR A 35 8.48 21.63 10.23
N GLN A 36 9.64 20.97 10.30
CA GLN A 36 10.13 20.06 9.26
C GLN A 36 10.49 18.68 9.81
N ARG A 37 10.32 17.63 8.99
CA ARG A 37 10.71 16.24 9.28
C ARG A 37 11.61 15.71 8.17
N THR A 38 12.49 14.76 8.50
CA THR A 38 13.54 14.24 7.60
C THR A 38 13.00 13.41 6.44
N GLN A 39 11.91 12.67 6.66
CA GLN A 39 11.26 11.76 5.70
C GLN A 39 9.82 11.47 6.13
N GLY A 40 8.90 11.31 5.18
CA GLY A 40 7.48 11.03 5.43
C GLY A 40 6.66 12.30 5.68
N GLN A 41 5.72 12.59 4.79
CA GLN A 41 4.73 13.63 5.04
C GLN A 41 3.75 13.10 6.08
N LYS A 42 3.53 13.83 7.18
CA LYS A 42 2.56 13.47 8.22
C LYS A 42 1.18 13.23 7.63
N GLU A 43 0.87 13.91 6.54
CA GLU A 43 -0.33 13.77 5.73
C GLU A 43 -0.46 12.33 5.21
N ASP A 44 0.63 11.74 4.70
CA ASP A 44 0.63 10.36 4.18
C ASP A 44 0.41 9.34 5.33
N TYR A 45 0.95 9.61 6.53
CA TYR A 45 0.73 8.79 7.74
C TYR A 45 -0.74 8.81 8.19
N VAL A 46 -1.35 9.99 8.18
CA VAL A 46 -2.77 10.16 8.51
C VAL A 46 -3.65 9.50 7.44
N LEU A 47 -3.30 9.68 6.16
CA LEU A 47 -3.99 9.03 5.04
C LEU A 47 -4.02 7.51 5.21
N ARG A 48 -2.87 6.87 5.51
CA ARG A 48 -2.81 5.40 5.71
C ARG A 48 -3.87 4.96 6.73
N ARG A 49 -3.92 5.61 7.89
CA ARG A 49 -4.88 5.29 8.97
C ARG A 49 -6.32 5.46 8.53
N VAL A 50 -6.65 6.59 7.88
CA VAL A 50 -8.00 6.85 7.38
C VAL A 50 -8.43 5.80 6.36
N LEU A 51 -7.55 5.45 5.41
CA LEU A 51 -7.87 4.43 4.40
C LEU A 51 -8.06 3.04 5.05
N VAL A 52 -7.22 2.65 6.01
CA VAL A 52 -7.38 1.38 6.73
C VAL A 52 -8.71 1.33 7.48
N ALA A 53 -9.06 2.40 8.22
CA ALA A 53 -10.32 2.47 8.94
C ALA A 53 -11.53 2.40 7.99
N LEU A 54 -11.49 3.13 6.86
CA LEU A 54 -12.55 3.07 5.85
C LEU A 54 -12.64 1.68 5.19
N ARG A 55 -11.52 1.00 4.96
CA ARG A 55 -11.49 -0.39 4.44
C ARG A 55 -12.19 -1.35 5.41
N ARG A 56 -11.83 -1.30 6.70
CA ARG A 56 -12.42 -2.16 7.75
C ARG A 56 -13.92 -1.94 7.90
N GLN A 57 -14.40 -0.73 7.60
CA GLN A 57 -15.81 -0.37 7.62
C GLN A 57 -16.54 -0.63 6.28
N GLY A 58 -15.86 -1.20 5.28
CA GLY A 58 -16.44 -1.47 3.96
C GLY A 58 -16.83 -0.19 3.19
N ARG A 59 -16.19 0.95 3.50
CA ARG A 59 -16.50 2.28 2.94
C ARG A 59 -15.57 2.70 1.79
N LEU A 60 -14.67 1.82 1.33
CA LEU A 60 -13.84 2.04 0.15
C LEU A 60 -14.35 1.20 -1.02
N ASN A 61 -14.55 1.84 -2.18
CA ASN A 61 -14.96 1.16 -3.40
C ASN A 61 -13.74 0.87 -4.28
N PHE A 62 -13.29 -0.38 -4.31
CA PHE A 62 -12.18 -0.81 -5.16
C PHE A 62 -12.64 -1.02 -6.63
N PRO A 63 -11.76 -0.76 -7.62
CA PRO A 63 -10.46 -0.10 -7.48
C PRO A 63 -10.62 1.41 -7.29
N PHE A 64 -9.65 2.02 -6.62
CA PHE A 64 -9.59 3.48 -6.46
C PHE A 64 -8.17 3.99 -6.58
N THR A 65 -8.03 5.28 -6.88
CA THR A 65 -6.73 5.94 -7.03
C THR A 65 -6.63 7.08 -6.05
N VAL A 66 -5.49 7.21 -5.37
CA VAL A 66 -5.18 8.36 -4.52
C VAL A 66 -4.17 9.24 -5.24
N HIS A 67 -4.53 10.51 -5.41
CA HIS A 67 -3.67 11.56 -5.93
C HIS A 67 -3.29 12.51 -4.79
N ALA A 68 -2.01 12.58 -4.44
CA ALA A 68 -1.52 13.55 -3.48
C ALA A 68 -1.39 14.93 -4.15
N SER A 69 -2.13 15.92 -3.65
CA SER A 69 -2.21 17.27 -4.23
C SER A 69 -1.89 18.36 -3.21
N GLU A 70 -1.82 19.61 -3.64
CA GLU A 70 -1.60 20.74 -2.72
C GLU A 70 -2.85 21.15 -1.95
N ARG A 71 -4.04 20.98 -2.57
CA ARG A 71 -5.32 21.28 -1.93
C ARG A 71 -6.49 20.59 -2.65
N PRO A 72 -7.22 19.68 -1.99
CA PRO A 72 -6.89 19.10 -0.67
C PRO A 72 -5.57 18.33 -0.69
N ASP A 73 -5.05 17.92 0.47
CA ASP A 73 -3.82 17.12 0.55
C ASP A 73 -3.89 15.82 -0.28
N PHE A 74 -5.09 15.23 -0.38
CA PHE A 74 -5.35 14.05 -1.21
C PHE A 74 -6.69 14.14 -1.95
N VAL A 75 -6.74 13.65 -3.18
CA VAL A 75 -7.95 13.38 -3.95
C VAL A 75 -8.05 11.88 -4.21
N ILE A 76 -9.12 11.27 -3.74
CA ILE A 76 -9.43 9.86 -3.92
C ILE A 76 -10.45 9.76 -5.06
N ALA A 77 -10.12 9.00 -6.10
CA ALA A 77 -10.95 8.79 -7.28
C ALA A 77 -11.43 7.35 -7.35
N GLU A 78 -12.74 7.17 -7.35
CA GLU A 78 -13.44 5.89 -7.46
C GLU A 78 -14.35 5.90 -8.70
N ALA A 79 -14.90 4.75 -9.07
CA ALA A 79 -15.84 4.64 -10.19
C ALA A 79 -17.07 5.56 -10.03
N SER A 80 -17.53 5.78 -8.79
CA SER A 80 -18.65 6.68 -8.50
C SER A 80 -18.29 8.16 -8.58
N GLY A 81 -17.02 8.54 -8.68
CA GLY A 81 -16.53 9.92 -8.68
C GLY A 81 -15.38 10.11 -7.69
N SER A 82 -14.96 11.36 -7.49
CA SER A 82 -13.85 11.68 -6.60
C SER A 82 -14.28 12.46 -5.36
N TRP A 83 -13.52 12.30 -4.28
CA TRP A 83 -13.66 13.03 -3.03
C TRP A 83 -12.30 13.42 -2.47
N GLY A 84 -12.25 14.50 -1.69
CA GLY A 84 -11.02 15.04 -1.12
C GLY A 84 -10.79 14.60 0.33
N LEU A 85 -9.52 14.54 0.74
CA LEU A 85 -9.12 14.45 2.15
C LEU A 85 -8.09 15.55 2.43
N GLU A 86 -8.49 16.53 3.24
CA GLU A 86 -7.58 17.51 3.81
C GLU A 86 -7.07 17.01 5.17
N VAL A 87 -5.78 17.17 5.44
CA VAL A 87 -5.18 16.87 6.73
C VAL A 87 -4.88 18.17 7.49
N THR A 88 -5.11 18.14 8.79
CA THR A 88 -4.70 19.19 9.72
C THR A 88 -4.18 18.58 11.00
N GLU A 89 -3.28 19.28 11.67
CA GLU A 89 -2.76 18.86 12.98
C GLU A 89 -3.43 19.69 14.07
N ALA A 90 -3.83 19.04 15.15
CA ALA A 90 -4.22 19.68 16.40
C ALA A 90 -3.02 19.64 17.36
N GLY A 91 -2.52 20.82 17.72
CA GLY A 91 -1.36 20.98 18.60
C GLY A 91 -0.88 22.42 18.58
N SER A 92 -0.59 22.98 19.75
CA SER A 92 -0.19 24.39 19.85
C SER A 92 1.20 24.62 19.25
N GLU A 93 1.44 25.80 18.66
CA GLU A 93 2.76 26.20 18.13
C GLU A 93 3.85 26.10 19.20
N TRP A 94 3.52 26.44 20.46
CA TRP A 94 4.40 26.25 21.62
C TRP A 94 4.73 24.77 21.89
N PHE A 95 3.75 23.86 21.79
CA PHE A 95 3.98 22.42 21.94
C PHE A 95 4.81 21.87 20.78
N GLN A 96 4.60 22.38 19.56
CA GLN A 96 5.40 22.03 18.40
C GLN A 96 6.87 22.46 18.56
N GLU A 97 7.15 23.65 19.10
CA GLU A 97 8.52 24.08 19.39
C GLU A 97 9.19 23.22 20.48
N LYS A 98 8.45 22.85 21.52
CA LYS A 98 8.96 22.01 22.63
C LYS A 98 9.19 20.55 22.24
N MET A 99 8.38 19.99 21.34
CA MET A 99 8.55 18.63 20.83
C MET A 99 9.92 18.40 20.18
N THR A 100 10.43 19.37 19.42
CA THR A 100 11.77 19.30 18.82
C THR A 100 12.87 19.23 19.89
N TYR A 101 12.69 19.93 21.01
CA TYR A 101 13.60 19.88 22.15
C TYR A 101 13.48 18.56 22.94
N TRP A 102 12.28 18.00 23.06
CA TRP A 102 12.05 16.75 23.80
C TRP A 102 12.44 15.48 23.05
N GLU A 103 12.34 15.47 21.72
CA GLU A 103 12.88 14.38 20.88
C GLU A 103 14.41 14.27 20.99
N THR A 104 15.10 15.38 21.32
CA THR A 104 16.57 15.43 21.49
C THR A 104 17.02 15.40 22.95
N SER A 105 16.16 15.78 23.90
CA SER A 105 16.41 15.76 25.35
C SER A 105 15.09 15.66 26.12
N PRO A 106 14.64 14.45 26.47
CA PRO A 106 13.35 14.25 27.13
C PRO A 106 13.31 14.94 28.50
N PRO A 107 12.25 15.68 28.83
CA PRO A 107 12.13 16.35 30.12
C PRO A 107 11.85 15.29 31.20
N THR A 108 12.42 15.48 32.40
CA THR A 108 12.23 14.58 33.55
C THR A 108 10.85 14.72 34.20
N THR A 109 10.14 15.84 33.96
CA THR A 109 8.75 16.05 34.39
C THR A 109 7.98 16.82 33.31
N TYR A 110 6.83 16.30 32.91
CA TYR A 110 5.89 16.97 32.01
C TYR A 110 4.47 16.83 32.57
N SER A 111 3.74 17.96 32.62
CA SER A 111 2.32 17.93 32.98
C SER A 111 1.51 17.74 31.69
N PRO A 112 0.76 16.63 31.55
CA PRO A 112 0.00 16.35 30.33
C PRO A 112 -1.06 17.44 30.11
N MET A 113 -1.37 17.74 28.84
CA MET A 113 -2.51 18.59 28.50
C MET A 113 -3.80 17.99 29.08
N SER A 114 -4.68 18.86 29.59
CA SER A 114 -6.01 18.44 29.99
C SER A 114 -6.86 18.09 28.76
N SER A 115 -7.92 17.29 28.95
CA SER A 115 -8.88 16.99 27.87
C SER A 115 -9.51 18.25 27.29
N ASP A 116 -9.73 19.28 28.12
CA ASP A 116 -10.29 20.56 27.70
C ASP A 116 -9.36 21.29 26.73
N ASP A 117 -8.05 21.19 26.94
CA ASP A 117 -7.07 21.82 26.06
C ASP A 117 -6.96 21.08 24.73
N VAL A 118 -7.05 19.73 24.74
CA VAL A 118 -7.14 18.92 23.52
C VAL A 118 -8.38 19.32 22.71
N VAL A 119 -9.55 19.42 23.36
CA VAL A 119 -10.80 19.87 22.70
C VAL A 119 -10.63 21.25 22.07
N LYS A 120 -10.03 22.21 22.78
CA LYS A 120 -9.80 23.55 22.25
C LYS A 120 -8.89 23.54 21.02
N GLU A 121 -7.79 22.80 21.05
CA GLU A 121 -6.85 22.73 19.93
C GLU A 121 -7.45 22.04 18.69
N VAL A 122 -8.23 20.96 18.89
CA VAL A 122 -8.96 20.30 17.80
C VAL A 122 -10.00 21.24 17.18
N ARG A 123 -10.79 21.92 18.02
CA ARG A 123 -11.78 22.91 17.54
C ARG A 123 -11.11 24.02 16.72
N ARG A 124 -10.03 24.59 17.24
CA ARG A 124 -9.24 25.62 16.56
C ARG A 124 -8.71 25.14 15.19
N ALA A 125 -8.24 23.89 15.12
CA ALA A 125 -7.77 23.31 13.87
C ALA A 125 -8.89 23.18 12.83
N ILE A 126 -10.08 22.73 13.26
CA ILE A 126 -11.28 22.63 12.42
C ILE A 126 -11.74 24.02 11.97
N GLU A 127 -11.87 24.99 12.89
CA GLU A 127 -12.26 26.38 12.58
C GLU A 127 -11.34 27.02 11.54
N LYS A 128 -10.02 26.80 11.65
CA LYS A 128 -9.03 27.28 10.69
C LYS A 128 -9.27 26.71 9.28
N LYS A 129 -9.64 25.43 9.18
CA LYS A 129 -9.94 24.80 7.88
C LYS A 129 -11.32 25.19 7.35
N ASN A 130 -12.32 25.35 8.22
CA ASN A 130 -13.64 25.90 7.87
C ASN A 130 -13.50 27.31 7.28
N ALA A 131 -12.70 28.19 7.89
CA ALA A 131 -12.45 29.53 7.38
C ALA A 131 -11.74 29.54 6.00
N LYS A 132 -10.93 28.52 5.70
CA LYS A 132 -10.34 28.33 4.35
C LYS A 132 -11.37 27.81 3.35
N TYR A 133 -12.26 26.92 3.80
CA TYR A 133 -13.35 26.39 2.98
C TYR A 133 -14.29 27.52 2.55
N ASP A 134 -14.71 28.36 3.49
CA ASP A 134 -15.60 29.50 3.25
C ASP A 134 -14.99 30.53 2.27
N LYS A 135 -13.66 30.56 2.12
CA LYS A 135 -12.92 31.37 1.13
C LYS A 135 -12.76 30.70 -0.23
N GLY A 136 -13.46 29.58 -0.48
CA GLY A 136 -13.40 28.83 -1.74
C GLY A 136 -12.16 27.95 -1.89
N GLY A 137 -11.44 27.68 -0.80
CA GLY A 137 -10.16 26.95 -0.84
C GLY A 137 -10.22 25.55 -1.48
N TYR A 138 -11.40 24.92 -1.51
CA TYR A 138 -11.59 23.55 -1.99
C TYR A 138 -12.52 23.46 -3.23
N GLN A 139 -13.09 24.56 -3.71
CA GLN A 139 -14.15 24.58 -4.74
C GLN A 139 -13.64 24.29 -6.17
N ASN A 140 -12.34 24.45 -6.45
CA ASN A 140 -11.76 24.33 -7.79
C ASN A 140 -11.17 22.94 -8.11
N SER A 141 -11.54 21.91 -7.35
CA SER A 141 -10.90 20.59 -7.39
C SER A 141 -11.67 19.54 -8.21
N GLY A 142 -12.91 19.83 -8.63
CA GLY A 142 -13.75 18.89 -9.39
C GLY A 142 -14.24 17.68 -8.58
N MET A 143 -13.99 17.64 -7.28
CA MET A 143 -14.43 16.58 -6.37
C MET A 143 -15.87 16.81 -5.88
N LYS A 144 -16.59 15.73 -5.56
CA LYS A 144 -17.96 15.79 -5.05
C LYS A 144 -18.07 16.47 -3.69
N TYR A 145 -17.13 16.16 -2.80
CA TYR A 145 -17.05 16.70 -1.45
C TYR A 145 -15.62 16.56 -0.92
N CYS A 146 -15.34 17.23 0.19
CA CYS A 146 -14.07 17.13 0.92
C CYS A 146 -14.33 16.60 2.33
N ASN A 147 -13.45 15.72 2.80
CA ASN A 147 -13.36 15.28 4.18
C ASN A 147 -12.18 15.99 4.87
N LEU A 148 -12.22 16.05 6.20
CA LEU A 148 -11.14 16.59 7.01
C LEU A 148 -10.62 15.52 7.96
N ALA A 149 -9.32 15.29 8.01
CA ALA A 149 -8.66 14.50 9.04
C ALA A 149 -7.88 15.42 9.98
N VAL A 150 -8.23 15.38 11.27
CA VAL A 150 -7.52 16.06 12.34
C VAL A 150 -6.60 15.05 13.02
N TYR A 151 -5.29 15.23 12.86
CA TYR A 151 -4.28 14.44 13.53
C TYR A 151 -3.92 15.06 14.88
N ASP A 152 -4.13 14.31 15.95
CA ASP A 152 -3.69 14.68 17.29
C ASP A 152 -2.30 14.13 17.55
N ASN A 153 -1.34 15.04 17.63
CA ASN A 153 0.05 14.76 17.94
C ASN A 153 0.39 15.16 19.38
N THR A 154 -0.61 15.39 20.24
CA THR A 154 -0.39 15.74 21.65
C THR A 154 -0.11 14.47 22.46
N HIS A 155 1.09 14.37 23.04
CA HIS A 155 1.49 13.25 23.92
C HIS A 155 0.82 13.32 25.33
N SER A 156 -0.48 13.60 25.41
CA SER A 156 -1.24 13.54 26.68
C SER A 156 -1.73 12.12 26.93
N PHE A 157 -1.50 11.57 28.13
CA PHE A 157 -1.56 10.12 28.35
C PHE A 157 -2.95 9.48 28.57
N THR A 158 -4.08 10.21 28.55
CA THR A 158 -5.32 9.59 29.08
C THR A 158 -6.67 9.89 28.43
N THR A 159 -6.86 10.81 27.47
CA THR A 159 -8.25 11.28 27.18
C THR A 159 -8.63 11.51 25.72
N GLY A 160 -8.13 10.70 24.77
CA GLY A 160 -8.53 10.83 23.36
C GLY A 160 -10.03 10.64 23.13
N HIS A 161 -10.59 9.50 23.51
CA HIS A 161 -12.01 9.17 23.29
C HIS A 161 -12.95 10.18 23.98
N ASP A 162 -12.73 10.45 25.27
CA ASP A 162 -13.55 11.38 26.06
C ASP A 162 -13.46 12.83 25.54
N ALA A 163 -12.28 13.26 25.09
CA ALA A 163 -12.13 14.58 24.48
C ALA A 163 -12.93 14.67 23.18
N ILE A 164 -12.83 13.66 22.30
CA ILE A 164 -13.54 13.66 21.01
C ILE A 164 -15.05 13.57 21.19
N ALA A 165 -15.54 12.76 22.11
CA ALA A 165 -16.97 12.68 22.43
C ALA A 165 -17.54 14.04 22.89
N ARG A 166 -16.70 14.93 23.43
CA ARG A 166 -17.09 16.29 23.85
C ARG A 166 -17.03 17.32 22.73
N ILE A 167 -16.50 16.99 21.55
CA ILE A 167 -16.50 17.88 20.38
C ILE A 167 -17.86 17.80 19.68
N ASN A 168 -18.88 18.32 20.35
CA ASN A 168 -20.23 18.40 19.82
C ASN A 168 -20.64 19.87 19.64
N ASP A 169 -20.17 20.47 18.55
CA ASP A 169 -20.50 21.85 18.20
C ASP A 169 -21.05 21.95 16.79
N ALA A 170 -22.33 22.33 16.70
CA ALA A 170 -23.04 22.46 15.43
C ALA A 170 -22.43 23.55 14.51
N SER A 171 -21.74 24.55 15.06
CA SER A 171 -21.11 25.62 14.26
C SER A 171 -19.93 25.11 13.42
N LEU A 172 -19.34 23.98 13.79
CA LEU A 172 -18.22 23.37 13.08
C LEU A 172 -18.64 22.51 11.87
N ARG A 173 -19.95 22.23 11.74
CA ARG A 173 -20.52 21.34 10.71
C ARG A 173 -20.68 22.05 9.36
N GLY A 174 -20.97 21.24 8.32
CA GLY A 174 -21.53 21.70 7.04
C GLY A 174 -20.53 22.07 5.95
N ARG A 175 -19.22 22.05 6.21
CA ARG A 175 -18.18 22.32 5.19
C ARG A 175 -17.51 21.06 4.69
N PHE A 176 -17.11 20.19 5.60
CA PHE A 176 -16.56 18.87 5.27
C PHE A 176 -17.64 17.82 5.45
N GLN A 177 -17.69 16.84 4.54
CA GLN A 177 -18.69 15.76 4.55
C GLN A 177 -18.51 14.86 5.77
N GLN A 178 -17.26 14.51 6.08
CA GLN A 178 -16.86 13.83 7.31
C GLN A 178 -15.67 14.52 7.94
N VAL A 179 -15.58 14.42 9.27
CA VAL A 179 -14.40 14.81 10.04
C VAL A 179 -13.89 13.58 10.77
N PHE A 180 -12.69 13.15 10.40
CA PHE A 180 -11.93 12.11 11.07
C PHE A 180 -11.05 12.74 12.14
N PHE A 181 -10.93 12.06 13.27
CA PHE A 181 -9.89 12.34 14.23
C PHE A 181 -8.96 11.14 14.32
N VAL A 182 -7.67 11.38 14.10
CA VAL A 182 -6.65 10.34 14.04
C VAL A 182 -5.66 10.54 15.16
N ARG A 183 -5.47 9.49 15.96
CA ARG A 183 -4.52 9.47 17.07
C ARG A 183 -3.90 8.10 17.17
N ASP A 184 -2.57 8.03 17.06
CA ASP A 184 -1.84 6.76 17.00
C ASP A 184 -2.44 5.83 15.92
N GLN A 185 -2.95 4.66 16.31
CA GLN A 185 -3.64 3.69 15.45
C GLN A 185 -5.16 3.71 15.68
N LYS A 186 -5.71 4.82 16.17
CA LYS A 186 -7.13 4.99 16.45
C LYS A 186 -7.72 6.04 15.52
N VAL A 187 -8.76 5.66 14.80
CA VAL A 187 -9.46 6.53 13.87
C VAL A 187 -10.89 6.68 14.32
N TYR A 188 -11.25 7.88 14.76
CA TYR A 188 -12.60 8.25 15.11
C TYR A 188 -13.25 8.86 13.88
N MET A 189 -14.40 8.32 13.51
CA MET A 189 -15.12 8.68 12.30
C MET A 189 -16.35 9.52 12.64
N ASP A 190 -16.79 10.31 11.67
CA ASP A 190 -18.05 11.07 11.76
C ASP A 190 -18.16 11.97 13.02
N VAL A 191 -17.02 12.48 13.52
CA VAL A 191 -16.88 13.21 14.79
C VAL A 191 -17.89 14.35 14.93
N LEU A 192 -18.19 15.04 13.83
CA LEU A 192 -19.14 16.16 13.81
C LEU A 192 -20.46 15.83 13.13
N CYS A 193 -20.60 14.66 12.50
CA CYS A 193 -21.70 14.36 11.59
C CYS A 193 -22.70 13.35 12.17
N ASN A 194 -22.39 12.69 13.29
CA ASN A 194 -23.26 11.68 13.85
C ASN A 194 -24.44 12.27 14.67
N LEU A 195 -25.67 11.97 14.25
CA LEU A 195 -26.91 12.33 14.95
C LEU A 195 -27.28 11.36 16.09
N SER A 196 -26.66 10.18 16.13
CA SER A 196 -26.95 9.12 17.12
C SER A 196 -26.25 9.33 18.46
N ASN A 197 -25.38 10.34 18.60
CA ASN A 197 -24.49 10.57 19.75
C ASN A 197 -23.57 9.38 20.09
N GLN A 198 -23.45 8.36 19.24
CA GLN A 198 -22.44 7.31 19.39
C GLN A 198 -21.24 7.64 18.51
N LEU A 199 -20.05 7.75 19.10
CA LEU A 199 -18.84 8.03 18.35
C LEU A 199 -18.40 6.77 17.61
N GLU A 200 -18.34 6.82 16.28
CA GLU A 200 -17.78 5.71 15.49
C GLU A 200 -16.25 5.73 15.60
N PHE A 201 -15.66 4.55 15.79
CA PHE A 201 -14.25 4.40 16.08
C PHE A 201 -13.71 3.07 15.57
N GLU A 202 -12.51 3.11 14.98
CA GLU A 202 -11.72 1.95 14.58
C GLU A 202 -10.37 1.94 15.32
N ASP A 203 -10.08 0.82 15.99
CA ASP A 203 -8.72 0.49 16.45
C ASP A 203 -8.04 -0.35 15.36
N ILE A 204 -7.07 0.25 14.68
CA ILE A 204 -6.36 -0.39 13.58
C ILE A 204 -4.97 -0.89 14.01
N THR A 205 -4.69 -0.91 15.32
CA THR A 205 -3.37 -1.33 15.86
C THR A 205 -2.96 -2.70 15.32
N ASN A 206 -3.92 -3.61 15.25
CA ASN A 206 -3.71 -4.99 14.83
C ASN A 206 -4.18 -5.21 13.39
N ASP A 207 -4.16 -4.18 12.55
CA ASP A 207 -4.38 -4.38 11.12
C ASP A 207 -3.05 -4.75 10.45
N TYR A 208 -3.04 -5.85 9.69
CA TYR A 208 -1.85 -6.33 8.97
C TYR A 208 -1.22 -5.26 8.07
N SER A 209 -2.04 -4.35 7.55
CA SER A 209 -1.60 -3.26 6.70
C SER A 209 -1.05 -2.08 7.50
N ILE A 210 -0.95 -2.14 8.83
CA ILE A 210 -0.24 -1.15 9.66
C ILE A 210 1.15 -1.66 10.01
N ASP A 211 1.24 -2.85 10.59
CA ASP A 211 2.49 -3.54 10.88
C ASP A 211 2.29 -5.05 10.68
N PHE A 212 2.66 -5.52 9.49
CA PHE A 212 2.49 -6.92 9.12
C PHE A 212 3.26 -7.86 10.05
N ALA A 213 4.47 -7.49 10.46
CA ALA A 213 5.31 -8.35 11.29
C ALA A 213 4.75 -8.49 12.71
N GLU A 214 4.26 -7.38 13.29
CA GLU A 214 3.57 -7.41 14.57
C GLU A 214 2.27 -8.21 14.47
N TRP A 215 1.47 -7.96 13.42
CA TRP A 215 0.23 -8.67 13.19
C TRP A 215 0.44 -10.19 13.08
N VAL A 216 1.40 -10.65 12.27
CA VAL A 216 1.74 -12.09 12.17
C VAL A 216 2.12 -12.66 13.53
N ARG A 217 2.94 -11.93 14.30
CA ARG A 217 3.36 -12.39 15.64
C ARG A 217 2.17 -12.55 16.57
N GLU A 218 1.23 -11.60 16.55
CA GLU A 218 0.01 -11.69 17.34
C GLU A 218 -0.87 -12.86 16.88
N GLN A 219 -1.12 -13.02 15.58
CA GLN A 219 -1.94 -14.13 15.06
C GLN A 219 -1.32 -15.49 15.42
N VAL A 220 -0.01 -15.65 15.29
CA VAL A 220 0.71 -16.86 15.71
C VAL A 220 0.55 -17.12 17.20
N ASN A 221 0.66 -16.07 18.03
CA ASN A 221 0.44 -16.21 19.47
C ASN A 221 -1.00 -16.59 19.80
N LEU A 222 -2.00 -15.99 19.14
CA LEU A 222 -3.42 -16.33 19.31
C LEU A 222 -3.72 -17.78 18.91
N LEU A 223 -3.12 -18.26 17.82
CA LEU A 223 -3.20 -19.67 17.41
C LEU A 223 -2.56 -20.60 18.45
N HIS A 224 -1.40 -20.22 19.00
CA HIS A 224 -0.73 -20.99 20.04
C HIS A 224 -1.53 -21.06 21.35
N THR A 225 -2.20 -19.96 21.74
CA THR A 225 -3.01 -19.91 22.96
C THR A 225 -4.43 -20.46 22.76
N GLY A 226 -4.85 -20.69 21.51
CA GLY A 226 -6.19 -21.18 21.16
C GLY A 226 -7.28 -20.12 21.29
N ASP A 227 -6.94 -18.83 21.33
CA ASP A 227 -7.91 -17.74 21.42
C ASP A 227 -8.48 -17.39 20.04
N MET A 228 -9.42 -18.24 19.60
CA MET A 228 -10.13 -18.10 18.33
C MET A 228 -11.02 -16.85 18.27
N THR A 229 -11.35 -16.23 19.40
CA THR A 229 -12.25 -15.07 19.43
C THR A 229 -11.60 -13.78 18.97
N ARG A 230 -10.28 -13.68 19.14
CA ARG A 230 -9.46 -12.54 18.71
C ARG A 230 -8.73 -12.77 17.40
N LEU A 231 -8.77 -14.01 16.90
CA LEU A 231 -8.09 -14.39 15.68
C LEU A 231 -8.72 -13.68 14.48
N ASP A 232 -7.91 -12.99 13.69
CA ASP A 232 -8.34 -12.31 12.48
C ASP A 232 -8.44 -13.32 11.32
N VAL A 233 -9.48 -14.17 11.40
CA VAL A 233 -9.66 -15.32 10.48
C VAL A 233 -9.79 -14.86 9.03
N GLU A 234 -10.52 -13.79 8.77
CA GLU A 234 -10.74 -13.29 7.42
C GLU A 234 -9.42 -12.84 6.79
N GLN A 235 -8.62 -12.05 7.53
CA GLN A 235 -7.33 -11.60 7.01
C GLN A 235 -6.32 -12.75 6.90
N LEU A 236 -6.30 -13.70 7.84
CA LEU A 236 -5.46 -14.90 7.72
C LEU A 236 -5.76 -15.70 6.46
N ILE A 237 -7.04 -15.88 6.11
CA ILE A 237 -7.43 -16.56 4.87
C ILE A 237 -6.93 -15.79 3.64
N GLU A 238 -7.07 -14.47 3.64
CA GLU A 238 -6.58 -13.62 2.55
C GLU A 238 -5.06 -13.73 2.40
N GLU A 239 -4.29 -13.59 3.49
CA GLU A 239 -2.83 -13.64 3.46
C GLU A 239 -2.29 -15.02 3.04
N LEU A 240 -2.89 -16.11 3.54
CA LEU A 240 -2.51 -17.46 3.11
C LEU A 240 -2.84 -17.69 1.62
N SER A 241 -3.95 -17.16 1.15
CA SER A 241 -4.33 -17.23 -0.26
C SER A 241 -3.38 -16.43 -1.15
N GLU A 242 -2.97 -15.24 -0.69
CA GLU A 242 -2.05 -14.37 -1.41
C GLU A 242 -0.62 -14.93 -1.43
N LEU A 243 -0.17 -15.59 -0.36
CA LEU A 243 1.08 -16.35 -0.34
C LEU A 243 1.08 -17.45 -1.42
N ALA A 244 0.01 -18.23 -1.52
CA ALA A 244 -0.10 -19.26 -2.57
C ALA A 244 -0.13 -18.64 -3.98
N ARG A 245 -0.79 -17.49 -4.17
CA ARG A 245 -0.79 -16.77 -5.45
C ARG A 245 0.59 -16.20 -5.79
N SER A 246 1.32 -15.68 -4.81
CA SER A 246 2.63 -15.08 -5.02
C SER A 246 3.66 -16.12 -5.48
N GLN A 247 3.66 -17.32 -4.89
CA GLN A 247 4.49 -18.45 -5.34
C GLN A 247 4.17 -18.84 -6.79
N ARG A 248 2.88 -18.95 -7.15
CA ARG A 248 2.46 -19.20 -8.55
C ARG A 248 2.94 -18.10 -9.50
N ARG A 249 2.82 -16.82 -9.10
CA ARG A 249 3.30 -15.68 -9.90
C ARG A 249 4.82 -15.72 -10.09
N ALA A 250 5.57 -16.07 -9.05
CA ALA A 250 7.03 -16.22 -9.09
C ALA A 250 7.43 -17.34 -10.05
N LEU A 251 6.87 -18.54 -9.88
CA LEU A 251 7.14 -19.69 -10.76
C LEU A 251 6.83 -19.36 -12.22
N ARG A 252 5.67 -18.73 -12.48
CA ARG A 252 5.30 -18.24 -13.81
C ARG A 252 6.35 -17.28 -14.38
N SER A 253 6.83 -16.34 -13.57
CA SER A 253 7.81 -15.33 -14.00
C SER A 253 9.13 -16.01 -14.38
N HIS A 254 9.63 -16.91 -13.54
CA HIS A 254 10.87 -17.64 -13.81
C HIS A 254 10.74 -18.53 -15.05
N LEU A 255 9.63 -19.26 -15.21
CA LEU A 255 9.39 -20.08 -16.41
C LEU A 255 9.29 -19.25 -17.68
N GLN A 256 8.65 -18.08 -17.62
CA GLN A 256 8.59 -17.14 -18.76
C GLN A 256 9.98 -16.61 -19.14
N ASN A 257 10.80 -16.27 -18.16
CA ASN A 257 12.17 -15.81 -18.40
C ASN A 257 13.04 -16.95 -18.95
N LEU A 258 12.92 -18.15 -18.41
CA LEU A 258 13.64 -19.33 -18.90
C LEU A 258 13.31 -19.60 -20.37
N LEU A 259 12.01 -19.67 -20.72
CA LEU A 259 11.57 -19.85 -22.10
C LEU A 259 12.06 -18.74 -23.05
N LEU A 260 12.08 -17.49 -22.57
CA LEU A 260 12.62 -16.36 -23.31
C LEU A 260 14.10 -16.55 -23.62
N HIS A 261 14.90 -16.95 -22.62
CA HIS A 261 16.33 -17.14 -22.80
C HIS A 261 16.65 -18.37 -23.66
N LEU A 262 15.87 -19.44 -23.57
CA LEU A 262 15.99 -20.61 -24.47
C LEU A 262 15.66 -20.24 -25.92
N LEU A 263 14.65 -19.39 -26.16
CA LEU A 263 14.39 -18.86 -27.51
C LEU A 263 15.55 -18.00 -28.02
N LYS A 264 16.08 -17.10 -27.18
CA LYS A 264 17.25 -16.28 -27.53
C LYS A 264 18.45 -17.15 -27.85
N TRP A 265 18.69 -18.20 -27.06
CA TRP A 265 19.77 -19.16 -27.29
C TRP A 265 19.63 -19.85 -28.65
N ARG A 266 18.42 -20.32 -28.99
CA ARG A 266 18.16 -21.04 -30.24
C ARG A 266 18.26 -20.16 -31.49
N PHE A 267 17.73 -18.93 -31.43
CA PHE A 267 17.53 -18.06 -32.60
C PHE A 267 18.50 -16.88 -32.69
N GLN A 268 19.37 -16.67 -31.69
CA GLN A 268 20.50 -15.73 -31.73
C GLN A 268 21.81 -16.38 -31.23
N PRO A 269 22.32 -17.41 -31.92
CA PRO A 269 23.54 -18.11 -31.51
C PRO A 269 24.75 -17.19 -31.38
N ASP A 270 24.89 -16.18 -32.25
CA ASP A 270 26.01 -15.23 -32.25
C ASP A 270 26.09 -14.37 -30.97
N ARG A 271 25.02 -14.31 -30.20
CA ARG A 271 24.92 -13.59 -28.91
C ARG A 271 24.80 -14.52 -27.71
N SER A 272 24.80 -15.84 -27.96
CA SER A 272 24.75 -16.84 -26.91
C SER A 272 26.11 -16.93 -26.23
N GLY A 273 26.13 -16.76 -24.91
CA GLY A 273 27.35 -16.72 -24.13
C GLY A 273 27.09 -16.85 -22.63
N PRO A 274 28.14 -16.73 -21.80
CA PRO A 274 28.08 -17.04 -20.36
C PRO A 274 26.98 -16.28 -19.60
N SER A 275 26.67 -15.05 -20.02
CA SER A 275 25.61 -14.25 -19.39
C SER A 275 24.20 -14.81 -19.62
N TRP A 276 23.93 -15.35 -20.82
CA TRP A 276 22.62 -15.95 -21.12
C TRP A 276 22.50 -17.33 -20.49
N GLN A 277 23.58 -18.11 -20.48
CA GLN A 277 23.63 -19.38 -19.75
C GLN A 277 23.37 -19.15 -18.25
N GLY A 278 24.07 -18.20 -17.62
CA GLY A 278 23.81 -17.86 -16.21
C GLY A 278 22.38 -17.35 -15.94
N SER A 279 21.71 -16.75 -16.93
CA SER A 279 20.29 -16.37 -16.80
C SER A 279 19.36 -17.59 -16.89
N ILE A 280 19.70 -18.59 -17.71
CA ILE A 280 19.01 -19.87 -17.83
C ILE A 280 19.17 -20.66 -16.52
N ASP A 281 20.41 -20.81 -16.05
CA ASP A 281 20.74 -21.57 -14.84
C ASP A 281 20.04 -20.97 -13.63
N ASN A 282 20.13 -19.65 -13.41
CA ASN A 282 19.43 -18.98 -12.32
C ASN A 282 17.90 -19.14 -12.42
N ALA A 283 17.31 -19.08 -13.62
CA ALA A 283 15.88 -19.31 -13.77
C ALA A 283 15.50 -20.75 -13.43
N ARG A 284 16.32 -21.75 -13.81
CA ARG A 284 16.14 -23.16 -13.43
C ARG A 284 16.26 -23.36 -11.93
N ASP A 285 17.29 -22.81 -11.30
CA ASP A 285 17.49 -22.88 -9.85
C ASP A 285 16.28 -22.32 -9.11
N LYS A 286 15.79 -21.14 -9.50
CA LYS A 286 14.60 -20.52 -8.88
C LYS A 286 13.32 -21.32 -9.09
N ILE A 287 13.17 -21.97 -10.24
CA ILE A 287 12.06 -22.89 -10.47
C ILE A 287 12.18 -24.12 -9.56
N ASN A 288 13.37 -24.71 -9.48
CA ASN A 288 13.62 -25.89 -8.66
C ASN A 288 13.41 -25.60 -7.17
N ASP A 289 13.93 -24.49 -6.66
CA ASP A 289 13.70 -24.03 -5.28
C ASP A 289 12.20 -23.95 -4.95
N LEU A 290 11.43 -23.28 -5.82
CA LEU A 290 9.97 -23.13 -5.64
C LEU A 290 9.23 -24.47 -5.70
N LEU A 291 9.65 -25.38 -6.58
CA LEU A 291 9.03 -26.71 -6.71
C LEU A 291 9.44 -27.66 -5.58
N MET A 292 10.62 -27.51 -4.98
CA MET A 292 11.02 -28.24 -3.78
C MET A 292 10.20 -27.80 -2.56
N GLU A 293 9.96 -26.50 -2.41
CA GLU A 293 9.14 -25.96 -1.34
C GLU A 293 7.64 -26.23 -1.55
N SER A 294 7.18 -26.24 -2.80
CA SER A 294 5.75 -26.39 -3.15
C SER A 294 5.53 -27.34 -4.34
N PRO A 295 5.73 -28.67 -4.15
CA PRO A 295 5.64 -29.65 -5.25
C PRO A 295 4.29 -29.69 -5.94
N SER A 296 3.19 -29.44 -5.21
CA SER A 296 1.82 -29.46 -5.75
C SER A 296 1.56 -28.39 -6.81
N ILE A 297 2.39 -27.34 -6.88
CA ILE A 297 2.23 -26.29 -7.90
C ILE A 297 2.67 -26.80 -9.28
N LYS A 298 3.54 -27.83 -9.36
CA LYS A 298 4.08 -28.32 -10.64
C LYS A 298 2.98 -28.64 -11.66
N ASP A 299 1.92 -29.31 -11.22
CA ASP A 299 0.83 -29.78 -12.09
C ASP A 299 0.06 -28.61 -12.72
N GLU A 300 -0.03 -27.46 -12.04
CA GLU A 300 -0.68 -26.26 -12.59
C GLU A 300 0.12 -25.67 -13.78
N PHE A 301 1.39 -26.02 -13.91
CA PHE A 301 2.33 -25.49 -14.90
C PHE A 301 2.67 -26.48 -16.02
N ALA A 302 2.09 -27.69 -15.99
CA ALA A 302 2.33 -28.73 -17.00
C ALA A 302 2.03 -28.27 -18.44
N ASP A 303 1.02 -27.40 -18.62
CA ASP A 303 0.76 -26.81 -19.94
C ASP A 303 1.66 -25.60 -20.23
N ILE A 304 2.86 -25.90 -20.75
CA ILE A 304 3.86 -24.89 -21.09
C ILE A 304 3.39 -23.88 -22.16
N ARG A 305 2.40 -24.24 -22.99
CA ARG A 305 1.89 -23.39 -24.08
C ARG A 305 1.32 -22.08 -23.54
N LYS A 306 0.67 -22.13 -22.37
CA LYS A 306 0.11 -20.97 -21.68
C LYS A 306 1.17 -19.92 -21.32
N TRP A 307 2.39 -20.38 -21.03
CA TRP A 307 3.49 -19.52 -20.58
C TRP A 307 4.36 -19.06 -21.74
N TYR A 308 4.49 -19.91 -22.77
CA TYR A 308 5.26 -19.65 -23.97
C TYR A 308 4.83 -18.39 -24.72
N LEU A 309 3.53 -18.12 -24.89
CA LEU A 309 3.05 -16.99 -25.71
C LEU A 309 3.55 -15.62 -25.23
N ARG A 310 3.79 -15.45 -23.91
CA ARG A 310 4.37 -14.21 -23.38
C ARG A 310 5.89 -14.20 -23.55
N ALA A 311 6.56 -15.33 -23.30
CA ALA A 311 7.98 -15.48 -23.53
C ALA A 311 8.36 -15.21 -25.00
N ARG A 312 7.61 -15.76 -25.96
CA ARG A 312 7.76 -15.53 -27.42
C ARG A 312 7.68 -14.05 -27.78
N ARG A 313 6.66 -13.34 -27.30
CA ARG A 313 6.50 -11.88 -27.52
C ARG A 313 7.67 -11.09 -26.96
N ASN A 314 8.10 -11.40 -25.75
CA ASN A 314 9.21 -10.72 -25.11
C ASN A 314 10.53 -11.01 -25.82
N ALA A 315 10.76 -12.26 -26.21
CA ALA A 315 11.95 -12.69 -26.93
C ALA A 315 12.04 -12.00 -28.31
N ALA A 316 10.96 -11.99 -29.11
CA ALA A 316 10.91 -11.28 -30.39
C ALA A 316 11.30 -9.80 -30.23
N ARG A 317 10.71 -9.13 -29.23
CA ARG A 317 11.00 -7.73 -28.92
C ARG A 317 12.47 -7.49 -28.51
N GLU A 318 13.03 -8.32 -27.62
CA GLU A 318 14.43 -8.18 -27.18
C GLU A 318 15.44 -8.52 -28.27
N MET A 319 15.09 -9.44 -29.16
CA MET A 319 15.91 -9.84 -30.29
C MET A 319 15.79 -8.89 -31.48
N GLY A 320 14.78 -8.01 -31.49
CA GLY A 320 14.46 -7.15 -32.64
C GLY A 320 13.95 -7.95 -33.85
N LEU A 321 13.28 -9.09 -33.62
CA LEU A 321 12.71 -9.95 -34.66
C LEU A 321 11.21 -9.74 -34.79
N SER A 322 10.64 -10.13 -35.94
CA SER A 322 9.20 -10.27 -36.08
C SER A 322 8.73 -11.44 -35.22
N ILE A 323 7.52 -11.38 -34.66
CA ILE A 323 7.01 -12.48 -33.86
C ILE A 323 6.80 -13.76 -34.71
N GLU A 324 6.56 -13.57 -36.01
CA GLU A 324 6.43 -14.60 -37.05
C GLU A 324 7.74 -15.36 -37.28
N ASP A 325 8.90 -14.77 -36.95
CA ASP A 325 10.20 -15.44 -37.04
C ASP A 325 10.39 -16.48 -35.92
N LEU A 326 9.48 -16.52 -34.94
CA LEU A 326 9.49 -17.48 -33.84
C LEU A 326 8.31 -18.46 -33.95
N PRO A 327 8.51 -19.75 -33.59
CA PRO A 327 7.46 -20.77 -33.64
C PRO A 327 6.17 -20.32 -32.92
N GLU A 328 5.01 -20.64 -33.49
CA GLU A 328 3.73 -20.30 -32.86
C GLU A 328 3.47 -21.14 -31.61
N THR A 329 3.85 -22.42 -31.66
CA THR A 329 3.80 -23.35 -30.54
C THR A 329 5.15 -23.48 -29.86
N CYS A 330 5.17 -23.76 -28.56
CA CYS A 330 6.41 -23.97 -27.83
C CYS A 330 7.20 -25.14 -28.46
N PRO A 331 8.46 -24.93 -28.88
CA PRO A 331 9.26 -25.97 -29.51
C PRO A 331 10.02 -26.82 -28.48
N PHE A 332 9.73 -26.65 -27.18
CA PHE A 332 10.46 -27.27 -26.09
C PHE A 332 9.52 -28.09 -25.19
N ASP A 333 9.98 -29.26 -24.77
CA ASP A 333 9.32 -30.07 -23.75
C ASP A 333 9.65 -29.55 -22.33
N LEU A 334 8.66 -29.57 -21.43
CA LEU A 334 8.85 -28.98 -20.10
C LEU A 334 9.88 -29.75 -19.27
N ASP A 335 9.72 -31.06 -19.15
CA ASP A 335 10.50 -31.88 -18.23
C ASP A 335 11.86 -32.27 -18.82
N SER A 336 11.89 -32.69 -20.09
CA SER A 336 13.11 -33.23 -20.73
C SER A 336 14.05 -32.16 -21.28
N GLU A 337 13.59 -30.93 -21.48
CA GLU A 337 14.39 -29.86 -22.11
C GLU A 337 14.40 -28.57 -21.28
N VAL A 338 13.24 -27.99 -20.99
CA VAL A 338 13.17 -26.69 -20.31
C VAL A 338 13.75 -26.78 -18.88
N LEU A 339 13.31 -27.77 -18.10
CA LEU A 339 13.76 -27.97 -16.72
C LEU A 339 15.03 -28.83 -16.60
N ALA A 340 15.51 -29.42 -17.68
CA ALA A 340 16.73 -30.22 -17.67
C ALA A 340 17.96 -29.32 -17.46
N GLU A 341 18.69 -29.54 -16.35
CA GLU A 341 19.76 -28.69 -15.83
C GLU A 341 20.82 -28.34 -16.88
N ASP A 342 21.33 -29.35 -17.59
CA ASP A 342 22.41 -29.19 -18.57
C ASP A 342 21.94 -29.06 -20.03
N TRP A 343 20.62 -28.97 -20.27
CA TRP A 343 20.10 -28.93 -21.62
C TRP A 343 20.12 -27.52 -22.20
N LEU A 344 20.58 -27.37 -23.44
CA LEU A 344 20.52 -26.13 -24.21
C LEU A 344 20.05 -26.42 -25.64
N PRO A 345 19.23 -25.55 -26.25
CA PRO A 345 18.75 -25.76 -27.61
C PRO A 345 19.91 -25.79 -28.61
N THR A 346 19.83 -26.69 -29.60
CA THR A 346 20.71 -26.63 -30.77
C THR A 346 20.40 -25.35 -31.55
N SER A 347 21.43 -24.57 -31.87
CA SER A 347 21.26 -23.34 -32.63
C SER A 347 20.80 -23.63 -34.05
N THR A 348 19.76 -22.92 -34.51
CA THR A 348 19.45 -22.90 -35.94
C THR A 348 20.36 -21.88 -36.58
N ALA A 349 21.40 -22.31 -37.28
CA ALA A 349 22.17 -21.41 -38.14
C ALA A 349 21.17 -20.74 -39.10
N ARG A 350 21.21 -19.41 -39.22
CA ARG A 350 20.52 -18.72 -40.31
C ARG A 350 21.14 -19.26 -41.60
N GLU A 351 20.41 -20.08 -42.35
CA GLU A 351 20.76 -20.31 -43.76
C GLU A 351 20.77 -18.93 -44.43
N GLY A 352 21.96 -18.55 -44.89
CA GLY A 352 22.24 -17.20 -45.38
C GLY A 352 21.37 -16.81 -46.56
N GLY A 353 20.92 -15.56 -46.54
CA GLY A 353 20.48 -14.80 -47.72
C GLY A 353 21.52 -13.76 -48.05
#